data_AF-A0A1G9WUC6-F1
#
_entry.id   AF-A0A1G9WUC6-F1
#
_cell.length_a   1.000
_cell.length_b   1.000
_cell.length_c   1.000
_cell.angle_alpha   90.00
_cell.angle_beta   90.00
_cell.angle_gamma   90.00
#
_symmetry.space_group_name_H-M   'P 1'
#
loop_
_entity.id
_entity.type
_entity.pdbx_description
1 polymer ?
#
loop_
_entity_poly.entity_id
_entity_poly.type
_entity_poly.pdbx_seq_one_letter_code
_entity_poly.pdbx_strand_id
1 'polypeptide(L)'
;MRDASAQELLLLSALQQCRIELAAARGDEAERAATRRDLEAARHREEALQLELVRERERTEAVRLVLQALLMSLWRFGLRRRLFRSRIARLGRETPDEGPQSARHPVLLAEARRVLGVMVRPDPEA
;
A
#
# COMPACT_ATOMS: atom_id res chain seq x y z
N MET A 1 38.30 44.90 -44.93
CA MET A 1 38.82 43.95 -43.91
C MET A 1 38.16 44.10 -42.55
N ARG A 2 37.87 45.31 -42.03
CA ARG A 2 37.27 45.49 -40.69
C ARG A 2 35.83 44.94 -40.55
N ASP A 3 35.02 45.00 -41.61
CA ASP A 3 33.63 44.54 -41.56
C ASP A 3 33.50 43.00 -41.48
N ALA A 4 34.41 42.28 -42.13
CA ALA A 4 34.44 40.82 -42.10
C ALA A 4 34.74 40.29 -40.68
N SER A 5 35.70 40.90 -39.98
CA SER A 5 36.02 40.54 -38.58
C SER A 5 34.89 40.87 -37.61
N ALA A 6 34.14 41.96 -37.84
CA ALA A 6 32.98 42.29 -37.00
C ALA A 6 31.85 41.28 -37.18
N GLN A 7 31.63 40.83 -38.42
CA GLN A 7 30.60 39.83 -38.75
C GLN A 7 30.94 38.44 -38.19
N GLU A 8 32.22 38.04 -38.22
CA GLU A 8 32.69 36.81 -37.59
C GLU A 8 32.50 36.81 -36.07
N LEU A 9 32.80 37.92 -35.39
CA LEU A 9 32.59 38.04 -33.94
C LEU A 9 31.12 37.95 -33.54
N LEU A 10 30.22 38.54 -34.34
CA LEU A 10 28.78 38.43 -34.12
C LEU A 10 28.27 36.99 -34.32
N LEU A 11 28.79 36.28 -35.31
CA LEU A 11 28.44 34.88 -35.54
C LEU A 11 28.89 34.00 -34.38
N LEU A 12 30.12 34.20 -33.89
CA LEU A 12 30.66 33.45 -32.77
C LEU A 12 29.89 33.70 -31.47
N SER A 13 29.50 34.95 -31.20
CA SER A 13 28.70 35.27 -30.01
C SER A 13 27.29 34.66 -30.09
N ALA A 14 26.65 34.70 -31.27
CA ALA A 14 25.36 34.05 -31.49
C ALA A 14 25.43 32.53 -31.32
N LEU A 15 26.49 31.88 -31.81
CA LEU A 15 26.71 30.44 -31.62
C LEU A 15 26.98 30.09 -30.16
N GLN A 16 27.76 30.91 -29.44
CA GLN A 16 27.98 30.74 -28.01
C GLN A 16 26.66 30.85 -27.23
N GLN A 17 25.84 31.85 -27.56
CA GLN A 17 24.54 32.06 -26.93
C GLN A 17 23.60 30.88 -27.18
N CYS A 18 23.50 30.42 -28.43
CA CYS A 18 22.70 29.25 -28.79
C CYS A 18 23.16 27.98 -28.03
N ARG A 19 24.48 27.80 -27.86
CA ARG A 19 25.02 26.68 -27.07
C ARG A 19 24.61 26.75 -25.59
N ILE A 20 24.63 27.94 -24.99
CA ILE A 20 24.22 28.14 -23.60
C ILE A 20 22.72 27.82 -23.45
N GLU A 21 21.90 28.36 -24.34
CA GLU A 21 20.43 28.14 -24.33
C GLU A 21 20.09 26.66 -24.51
N LEU A 22 20.77 25.96 -25.42
CA LEU A 22 20.55 24.54 -25.65
C LEU A 22 21.02 23.69 -24.46
N ALA A 23 22.11 24.09 -23.78
CA ALA A 23 22.53 23.42 -22.55
C ALA A 23 21.52 23.64 -21.40
N ALA A 24 21.00 24.86 -21.26
CA ALA A 24 19.96 25.19 -20.28
C ALA A 24 18.68 24.41 -20.55
N ALA A 25 18.20 24.39 -21.80
CA ALA A 25 17.00 23.64 -22.19
C ALA A 25 17.11 22.14 -21.89
N ARG A 26 18.29 21.54 -22.16
CA ARG A 26 18.56 20.13 -21.81
C ARG A 26 18.57 19.90 -20.30
N GLY A 27 19.09 20.86 -19.53
CA GLY A 27 19.06 20.83 -18.07
C GLY A 27 17.63 20.84 -17.54
N ASP A 28 16.81 21.77 -18.02
CA ASP A 28 15.39 21.89 -17.67
C ASP A 28 14.61 20.61 -18.01
N GLU A 29 14.85 20.04 -19.20
CA GLU A 29 14.24 18.77 -19.62
C GLU A 29 14.65 17.61 -18.69
N ALA A 30 15.92 17.55 -18.30
CA ALA A 30 16.42 16.53 -17.39
C ALA A 30 15.80 16.66 -15.99
N GLU A 31 15.67 17.89 -15.47
CA GLU A 31 15.04 18.16 -14.17
C GLU A 31 13.55 17.82 -14.16
N ARG A 32 12.83 18.18 -15.25
CA ARG A 32 11.42 17.79 -15.43
C ARG A 32 11.27 16.27 -15.52
N ALA A 33 12.18 15.59 -16.22
CA ALA A 33 12.17 14.13 -16.30
C ALA A 33 12.46 13.47 -14.94
N ALA A 34 13.38 14.02 -14.15
CA ALA A 34 13.65 13.54 -12.79
C ALA A 34 12.41 13.70 -11.89
N THR A 35 11.81 14.88 -11.87
CA THR A 35 10.58 15.16 -11.11
C THR A 35 9.45 14.20 -11.49
N ARG A 36 9.26 13.91 -12.79
CA ARG A 36 8.25 12.95 -13.26
C ARG A 36 8.49 11.55 -12.70
N ARG A 37 9.73 11.06 -12.74
CA ARG A 37 10.08 9.74 -12.17
C ARG A 37 9.84 9.68 -10.67
N ASP A 38 10.18 10.75 -9.96
CA ASP A 38 9.96 10.81 -8.51
C ASP A 38 8.47 10.79 -8.16
N LEU A 39 7.64 11.50 -8.93
CA LEU A 39 6.18 11.47 -8.79
C LEU A 39 5.59 10.09 -9.10
N GLU A 40 6.06 9.43 -10.16
CA GLU A 40 5.65 8.06 -10.49
C GLU A 40 6.03 7.07 -9.37
N ALA A 41 7.27 7.15 -8.87
CA ALA A 41 7.72 6.34 -7.75
C ALA A 41 6.95 6.63 -6.45
N ALA A 42 6.53 7.88 -6.22
CA ALA A 42 5.70 8.24 -5.08
C ALA A 42 4.28 7.67 -5.21
N ARG A 43 3.67 7.74 -6.40
CA ARG A 43 2.35 7.16 -6.67
C ARG A 43 2.32 5.66 -6.46
N HIS A 44 3.31 4.93 -6.96
CA HIS A 44 3.39 3.48 -6.73
C HIS A 44 3.55 3.11 -5.26
N ARG A 45 4.32 3.90 -4.49
CA ARG A 45 4.42 3.72 -3.04
C ARG A 45 3.08 3.98 -2.36
N GLU A 46 2.37 5.02 -2.76
CA GLU A 46 1.04 5.33 -2.23
C GLU A 46 0.04 4.21 -2.53
N GLU A 47 -0.03 3.72 -3.77
CA GLU A 47 -0.88 2.61 -4.17
C GLU A 47 -0.60 1.34 -3.35
N ALA A 48 0.68 1.01 -3.14
CA ALA A 48 1.06 -0.14 -2.32
C ALA A 48 0.60 0.01 -0.86
N LEU A 49 0.78 1.19 -0.27
CA LEU A 49 0.33 1.49 1.09
C LEU A 49 -1.20 1.48 1.21
N GLN A 50 -1.92 1.97 0.20
CA GLN A 50 -3.38 1.92 0.18
C GLN A 50 -3.88 0.48 0.17
N LEU A 51 -3.26 -0.41 -0.62
CA LEU A 51 -3.59 -1.83 -0.63
C LEU A 51 -3.33 -2.50 0.72
N GLU A 52 -2.20 -2.18 1.37
CA GLU A 52 -1.89 -2.69 2.70
C GLU A 52 -2.88 -2.19 3.76
N LEU A 53 -3.22 -0.90 3.72
CA LEU A 53 -4.17 -0.28 4.62
C LEU A 53 -5.56 -0.91 4.48
N VAL A 54 -6.00 -1.20 3.25
CA VAL A 54 -7.25 -1.94 3.02
C VAL A 54 -7.18 -3.32 3.67
N ARG A 55 -6.08 -4.07 3.50
CA ARG A 55 -5.92 -5.38 4.16
C ARG A 55 -5.96 -5.28 5.69
N GLU A 56 -5.31 -4.28 6.28
CA GLU A 56 -5.35 -4.06 7.74
C GLU A 56 -6.73 -3.67 8.25
N ARG A 57 -7.49 -2.88 7.49
CA ARG A 57 -8.90 -2.60 7.81
C ARG A 57 -9.72 -3.89 7.81
N GLU A 58 -9.53 -4.75 6.83
CA GLU A 58 -10.21 -6.04 6.76
C GLU A 58 -9.83 -6.96 7.92
N ARG A 59 -8.55 -6.98 8.33
CA ARG A 59 -8.10 -7.69 9.54
C ARG A 59 -8.79 -7.15 10.80
N THR A 60 -8.90 -5.82 10.92
CA THR A 60 -9.60 -5.17 12.05
C THR A 60 -11.08 -5.53 12.07
N GLU A 61 -11.75 -5.53 10.92
CA GLU A 61 -13.15 -5.94 10.81
C GLU A 61 -13.34 -7.42 11.18
N ALA A 62 -12.42 -8.31 10.81
CA ALA A 62 -12.46 -9.70 11.25
C ALA A 62 -12.44 -9.81 12.79
N VAL A 63 -11.57 -9.05 13.46
CA VAL A 63 -11.52 -9.02 14.94
C VAL A 63 -12.86 -8.51 15.51
N ARG A 64 -13.42 -7.43 14.95
CA ARG A 64 -14.73 -6.91 15.38
C ARG A 64 -15.83 -7.95 15.27
N LEU A 65 -15.88 -8.69 14.16
CA LEU A 65 -16.85 -9.76 13.94
C LEU A 65 -16.66 -10.91 14.93
N VAL A 66 -15.42 -11.27 15.27
CA VAL A 66 -15.12 -12.29 16.29
C VAL A 66 -15.59 -11.82 17.67
N LEU A 67 -15.31 -10.57 18.04
CA LEU A 67 -15.76 -9.99 19.31
C LEU A 67 -17.29 -9.95 19.39
N GLN A 68 -17.97 -9.58 18.31
CA GLN A 68 -19.43 -9.61 18.24
C GLN A 68 -19.97 -11.04 18.38
N ALA A 69 -19.35 -12.01 17.68
CA ALA A 69 -19.71 -13.42 17.81
C ALA A 69 -19.48 -13.95 19.23
N LEU A 70 -18.40 -13.52 19.88
CA LEU A 70 -18.08 -13.84 21.26
C LEU A 70 -19.16 -13.29 22.21
N LEU A 71 -19.45 -11.99 22.15
CA LEU A 71 -20.46 -11.34 22.99
C LEU A 71 -21.84 -12.02 22.84
N MET A 72 -22.24 -12.31 21.60
CA MET A 72 -23.50 -13.01 21.32
C MET A 72 -23.51 -14.50 21.74
N SER A 73 -22.36 -15.03 22.12
CA SER A 73 -22.19 -16.41 22.60
C SER A 73 -21.93 -16.49 24.10
N LEU A 74 -21.81 -15.36 24.79
CA LEU A 74 -21.75 -15.31 26.25
C LEU A 74 -23.15 -15.51 26.83
N TRP A 75 -23.22 -16.28 27.91
CA TRP A 75 -24.42 -16.50 28.71
C TRP A 75 -24.11 -16.24 30.19
N ARG A 76 -25.13 -16.25 31.06
CA ARG A 76 -25.00 -16.08 32.53
C ARG A 76 -23.92 -16.97 33.18
N PHE A 77 -23.58 -18.11 32.57
CA PHE A 77 -22.57 -19.06 33.07
C PHE A 77 -21.34 -19.18 32.14
N GLY A 78 -21.06 -18.16 31.33
CA GLY A 78 -19.86 -18.10 30.47
C GLY A 78 -20.11 -18.42 29.00
N LEU A 79 -19.04 -18.79 28.30
CA LEU A 79 -19.04 -18.93 26.84
C LEU A 79 -19.73 -20.22 26.35
N ARG A 80 -20.79 -20.07 25.57
CA ARG A 80 -21.42 -21.17 24.82
C ARG A 80 -20.57 -21.53 23.61
N ARG A 81 -19.53 -22.35 23.83
CA ARG A 81 -18.55 -22.79 22.80
C ARG A 81 -19.18 -23.27 21.49
N ARG A 82 -20.27 -24.05 21.55
CA ARG A 82 -20.97 -24.54 20.34
C ARG A 82 -21.58 -23.40 19.51
N LEU A 83 -22.19 -22.42 20.16
CA LEU A 83 -22.79 -21.25 19.50
C LEU A 83 -21.71 -20.34 18.92
N PHE A 84 -20.62 -20.15 19.63
CA PHE A 84 -19.48 -19.39 19.13
C PHE A 84 -18.90 -20.04 17.87
N ARG A 85 -18.63 -21.34 17.90
CA ARG A 85 -18.12 -22.09 16.75
C ARG A 85 -19.04 -22.01 15.53
N SER A 86 -20.36 -22.14 15.72
CA SER A 86 -21.29 -22.05 14.59
C SER A 86 -21.32 -20.64 13.97
N ARG A 87 -21.21 -19.59 14.79
CA ARG A 87 -21.11 -18.20 14.30
C ARG A 87 -19.81 -17.95 13.54
N ILE A 88 -18.67 -18.38 14.06
CA ILE A 88 -17.38 -18.24 13.36
C ILE A 88 -17.38 -19.03 12.04
N ALA A 89 -17.89 -20.27 12.04
CA ALA A 89 -17.98 -21.07 10.82
C ALA A 89 -18.89 -20.42 9.76
N ARG A 90 -19.96 -19.74 10.20
CA ARG A 90 -20.82 -18.97 9.30
C ARG A 90 -20.07 -17.77 8.73
N LEU A 91 -19.37 -16.99 9.55
CA LEU A 91 -18.57 -15.85 9.10
C LEU A 91 -17.47 -16.26 8.11
N GLY A 92 -16.82 -17.40 8.35
CA GLY A 92 -15.84 -17.96 7.41
C GLY A 92 -16.45 -18.30 6.05
N ARG A 93 -17.66 -18.86 6.01
CA ARG A 93 -18.36 -19.13 4.73
C ARG A 93 -18.86 -17.89 4.02
N GLU A 94 -19.18 -16.82 4.76
CA GLU A 94 -19.62 -15.53 4.20
C GLU A 94 -18.42 -14.68 3.73
N THR A 95 -17.19 -15.03 4.12
CA THR A 95 -15.98 -14.31 3.73
C THR A 95 -15.50 -14.80 2.36
N PRO A 96 -15.32 -13.91 1.37
CA PRO A 96 -14.74 -14.27 0.08
C PRO A 96 -13.32 -14.83 0.18
N ASP A 97 -12.98 -15.79 -0.67
CA ASP A 97 -11.64 -16.39 -0.72
C ASP A 97 -10.61 -15.52 -1.45
N GLU A 98 -11.07 -14.57 -2.25
CA GLU A 98 -10.24 -13.65 -3.03
C GLU A 98 -10.49 -12.19 -2.64
N GLY A 99 -9.55 -11.32 -3.04
CA GLY A 99 -9.63 -9.88 -2.77
C GLY A 99 -9.17 -9.50 -1.36
N PRO A 100 -9.35 -8.23 -0.95
CA PRO A 100 -8.89 -7.76 0.36
C PRO A 100 -9.62 -8.43 1.53
N GLN A 101 -10.88 -8.83 1.33
CA GLN A 101 -11.68 -9.48 2.38
C GLN A 101 -11.16 -10.87 2.76
N SER A 102 -10.41 -11.55 1.88
CA SER A 102 -9.80 -12.84 2.20
C SER A 102 -8.79 -12.75 3.34
N ALA A 103 -8.23 -11.56 3.60
CA ALA A 103 -7.38 -11.30 4.76
C ALA A 103 -8.09 -11.54 6.10
N ARG A 104 -9.42 -11.62 6.11
CA ARG A 104 -10.22 -11.95 7.30
C ARG A 104 -10.08 -13.43 7.71
N HIS A 105 -9.97 -14.36 6.76
CA HIS A 105 -9.90 -15.80 7.03
C HIS A 105 -8.85 -16.21 8.09
N PRO A 106 -7.56 -15.83 7.94
CA PRO A 106 -6.55 -16.19 8.94
C PRO A 106 -6.82 -15.55 10.30
N VAL A 107 -7.37 -14.33 10.34
CA VAL A 107 -7.70 -13.62 11.58
C VAL A 107 -8.87 -14.29 12.30
N LEU A 108 -9.96 -14.60 11.59
CA LEU A 108 -11.11 -15.32 12.13
C LEU A 108 -10.68 -16.64 12.79
N LEU A 109 -9.81 -17.39 12.12
CA LEU A 109 -9.29 -18.66 12.62
C LEU A 109 -8.38 -18.48 13.85
N ALA A 110 -7.43 -17.55 13.78
CA ALA A 110 -6.49 -17.28 14.87
C ALA A 110 -7.23 -16.81 16.14
N GLU A 111 -8.12 -15.83 16.00
CA GLU A 111 -8.86 -15.27 17.13
C GLU A 111 -9.88 -16.27 17.70
N ALA A 112 -10.54 -17.06 16.85
CA ALA A 112 -11.42 -18.13 17.33
C ALA A 112 -10.65 -19.20 18.14
N ARG A 113 -9.42 -19.54 17.73
CA ARG A 113 -8.55 -20.46 18.48
C ARG A 113 -8.15 -19.87 19.83
N ARG A 114 -7.77 -18.59 19.88
CA ARG A 114 -7.48 -17.87 21.14
C ARG A 114 -8.69 -17.91 22.09
N VAL A 115 -9.87 -17.55 21.61
CA VAL A 115 -11.12 -17.55 22.40
C VAL A 115 -11.48 -18.95 22.92
N LEU A 116 -11.27 -19.99 22.12
CA LEU A 116 -11.56 -21.37 22.52
C LEU A 116 -10.51 -21.97 23.45
N GLY A 117 -9.44 -21.22 23.77
CA GLY A 117 -8.32 -21.69 24.59
C GLY A 117 -7.47 -22.75 23.88
N VAL A 118 -7.55 -22.83 22.54
CA VAL A 118 -6.73 -23.69 21.71
C VAL A 118 -5.50 -22.87 21.32
N MET A 119 -4.59 -22.64 22.27
CA MET A 119 -3.32 -21.99 21.93
C MET A 119 -2.52 -22.92 21.03
N VAL A 120 -2.36 -22.53 19.76
CA VAL A 120 -1.22 -22.96 18.96
C VAL A 120 -0.05 -22.11 19.44
N ARG A 121 0.99 -22.74 19.99
CA ARG A 121 2.27 -22.09 20.25
C ARG A 121 2.74 -21.54 18.89
N PRO A 122 2.97 -20.23 18.73
CA PRO A 122 3.60 -19.75 17.50
C PRO A 122 4.97 -20.42 17.42
N ASP A 123 5.23 -21.12 16.32
CA ASP A 123 6.60 -21.58 16.05
C ASP A 123 7.47 -20.32 15.93
N PRO A 124 8.54 -20.21 16.74
CA PRO A 124 9.54 -19.20 16.47
C PRO A 124 10.22 -19.62 15.16
N GLU A 125 10.24 -18.74 14.16
CA GLU A 125 10.85 -18.92 12.83
C GLU A 125 9.88 -19.39 11.71
N ALA A 126 9.20 -18.40 11.12
CA ALA A 126 8.85 -18.37 9.70
C ALA A 126 8.78 -16.91 9.22
#